data_AF-A0A2T0AMP4-F1
#
_entry.id   AF-A0A2T0AMP4-F1
#
_cell.length_a   1.000
_cell.length_b   1.000
_cell.length_c   1.000
_cell.angle_alpha   90.00
_cell.angle_beta   90.00
_cell.angle_gamma   90.00
#
_symmetry.space_group_name_H-M   'P 1'
#
loop_
_entity.id
_entity.type
_entity.pdbx_description
1 polymer ?
#
loop_
_entity_poly.entity_id
_entity_poly.type
_entity_poly.pdbx_seq_one_letter_code
_entity_poly.pdbx_strand_id
1 'polypeptide(L)'
;MKIRFIKDKLKEKKGGSTLFEIVVSLGLLTFILFYPLATFSLTHKENLLEDVLTTTMQMVSVEGGLTDRVQNITFENLEAKGLIPPGKSTDPAVRRAITISSNADARNGNTSALKYRDDADPKISIEIRYPADSEVKFINGLSKMIGANKANLPFRVANGTQVQWFYSLKGYILSEKINY
;
A
#
# COMPACT_ATOMS: atom_id res chain seq x y z
N MET A 1 -29.78 -58.04 8.81
CA MET A 1 -30.63 -56.93 9.28
C MET A 1 -29.78 -55.91 10.05
N LYS A 2 -28.95 -55.10 9.37
CA LYS A 2 -28.03 -54.12 10.03
C LYS A 2 -27.82 -52.81 9.26
N ILE A 3 -28.35 -52.69 8.04
CA ILE A 3 -28.14 -51.53 7.16
C ILE A 3 -29.20 -50.43 7.37
N ARG A 4 -30.38 -50.76 7.92
CA ARG A 4 -31.43 -49.75 8.21
C ARG A 4 -31.08 -48.84 9.39
N PHE A 5 -30.41 -49.38 10.43
CA PHE A 5 -30.11 -48.64 11.66
C PHE A 5 -29.15 -47.45 11.47
N ILE A 6 -28.26 -47.51 10.47
CA ILE A 6 -27.33 -46.41 10.17
C ILE A 6 -28.02 -45.31 9.34
N LYS A 7 -28.93 -45.69 8.44
CA LYS A 7 -29.70 -44.72 7.64
C LYS A 7 -30.68 -43.90 8.49
N ASP A 8 -31.27 -44.52 9.51
CA ASP A 8 -32.23 -43.84 10.38
C ASP A 8 -31.53 -42.90 11.38
N LYS A 9 -30.29 -43.20 11.81
CA LYS A 9 -29.47 -42.31 12.65
C LYS A 9 -28.92 -41.07 11.93
N LEU A 10 -28.90 -41.07 10.60
CA LEU A 10 -28.50 -39.93 9.78
C LEU A 10 -29.66 -38.96 9.50
N LYS A 11 -30.91 -39.40 9.66
CA LYS A 11 -32.11 -38.56 9.44
C LYS A 11 -32.51 -37.70 10.65
N GLU A 12 -31.88 -37.90 11.82
CA GLU A 12 -32.20 -37.14 13.05
C GLU A 12 -31.30 -35.93 13.33
N LYS A 13 -30.36 -35.56 12.45
CA LYS A 13 -29.52 -34.37 12.68
C LYS A 13 -30.19 -33.07 12.21
N LYS A 14 -31.28 -32.68 12.87
CA LYS A 14 -31.85 -31.32 12.78
C LYS A 14 -30.90 -30.21 13.26
N GLY A 15 -29.78 -30.53 13.90
CA GLY A 15 -28.79 -29.56 14.41
C GLY A 15 -27.71 -29.09 13.43
N GLY A 16 -27.59 -29.68 12.24
CA GLY A 16 -26.59 -29.25 11.24
C GLY A 16 -26.91 -27.89 10.60
N SER A 17 -28.20 -27.60 10.39
CA SER A 17 -28.68 -26.33 9.83
C SER A 17 -28.41 -25.16 10.78
N THR A 18 -28.68 -25.34 12.07
CA THR A 18 -28.51 -24.30 13.08
C THR A 18 -27.04 -23.92 13.29
N LEU A 19 -26.13 -24.90 13.31
CA LEU A 19 -24.70 -24.62 13.41
C LEU A 19 -24.17 -23.90 12.17
N PHE A 20 -24.65 -24.28 10.98
CA PHE A 20 -24.30 -23.60 9.74
C PHE A 20 -24.81 -22.15 9.73
N GLU A 21 -26.07 -21.92 10.13
CA GLU A 21 -26.65 -20.58 10.25
C GLU A 21 -25.89 -19.70 11.25
N ILE A 22 -25.46 -20.24 12.39
CA ILE A 22 -24.65 -19.51 13.38
C ILE A 22 -23.31 -19.12 12.76
N VAL A 23 -22.61 -20.02 12.08
CA VAL A 23 -21.31 -19.73 11.44
C VAL A 23 -21.46 -18.68 10.35
N VAL A 24 -22.49 -18.80 9.50
CA VAL A 24 -22.79 -17.81 8.45
C VAL A 24 -23.12 -16.45 9.06
N SER A 25 -23.94 -16.42 10.11
CA SER A 25 -24.31 -15.19 10.81
C SER A 25 -23.11 -14.52 11.48
N LEU A 26 -22.23 -15.30 12.12
CA LEU A 26 -20.99 -14.78 12.70
C LEU A 26 -20.04 -14.24 11.63
N GLY A 27 -19.93 -14.94 10.50
CA GLY A 27 -19.12 -14.52 9.35
C GLY A 27 -19.61 -13.20 8.76
N LEU A 28 -20.93 -13.06 8.56
CA LEU A 28 -21.57 -11.83 8.10
C LEU A 28 -21.39 -10.68 9.09
N LEU A 29 -21.61 -10.92 10.39
CA LEU A 29 -21.41 -9.91 11.42
C LEU A 29 -19.96 -9.41 11.45
N THR A 30 -19.01 -10.34 11.39
CA THR A 30 -17.57 -10.03 11.32
C THR A 30 -17.28 -9.22 10.06
N PHE A 31 -17.80 -9.63 8.90
CA PHE A 31 -17.60 -8.89 7.66
C PHE A 31 -18.15 -7.46 7.75
N ILE A 32 -19.37 -7.28 8.25
CA ILE A 32 -20.02 -5.95 8.39
C ILE A 32 -19.24 -5.04 9.34
N LEU A 33 -18.66 -5.57 10.42
CA LEU A 33 -17.90 -4.77 11.38
C LEU A 33 -16.49 -4.44 10.90
N PHE A 34 -15.78 -5.43 10.34
CA PHE A 34 -14.36 -5.28 9.99
C PHE A 34 -14.13 -4.71 8.59
N TYR A 35 -15.06 -4.89 7.65
CA TYR A 35 -14.91 -4.36 6.29
C TYR A 35 -14.84 -2.82 6.23
N PRO A 36 -15.72 -2.05 6.91
CA PRO A 36 -15.61 -0.59 6.94
C PRO A 36 -14.33 -0.13 7.61
N LEU A 37 -13.90 -0.78 8.70
CA LEU A 37 -12.65 -0.45 9.40
C LEU A 37 -11.42 -0.69 8.51
N ALA A 38 -11.37 -1.82 7.81
CA ALA A 38 -10.29 -2.13 6.87
C ALA A 38 -10.27 -1.12 5.71
N THR A 39 -11.43 -0.79 5.14
CA THR A 39 -11.54 0.20 4.06
C THR A 39 -11.09 1.58 4.53
N PHE A 40 -11.56 2.04 5.70
CA PHE A 40 -11.15 3.30 6.29
C PHE A 40 -9.63 3.36 6.53
N SER A 41 -9.04 2.28 7.06
CA SER A 41 -7.60 2.22 7.28
C SER A 41 -6.79 2.30 5.98
N LEU A 42 -7.29 1.71 4.89
CA LEU A 42 -6.64 1.74 3.58
C LEU A 42 -6.72 3.16 2.99
N THR A 43 -7.92 3.76 2.96
CA THR A 43 -8.11 5.13 2.48
C THR A 43 -7.32 6.13 3.30
N HIS A 44 -7.23 5.94 4.62
CA HIS A 44 -6.43 6.81 5.46
C HIS A 44 -4.94 6.76 5.10
N LYS A 45 -4.38 5.56 4.89
CA LYS A 45 -2.98 5.41 4.44
C LYS A 45 -2.73 6.06 3.08
N GLU A 46 -3.67 5.90 2.14
CA GLU A 46 -3.59 6.53 0.81
C GLU A 46 -3.56 8.05 0.91
N ASN A 47 -4.48 8.64 1.69
CA ASN A 47 -4.50 10.08 1.93
C ASN A 47 -3.20 10.59 2.58
N LEU A 48 -2.65 9.85 3.55
CA LEU A 48 -1.38 10.23 4.18
C LEU A 48 -0.21 10.19 3.18
N LEU A 49 -0.20 9.22 2.26
CA LEU A 49 0.82 9.15 1.21
C LEU A 49 0.63 10.27 0.17
N GLU A 50 -0.61 10.64 -0.16
CA GLU A 50 -0.92 11.80 -1.03
C GLU A 50 -0.44 13.12 -0.42
N ASP A 51 -0.64 13.32 0.88
CA ASP A 51 -0.10 14.47 1.62
C ASP A 51 1.43 14.54 1.51
N VAL A 52 2.11 13.40 1.69
CA VAL A 52 3.57 13.30 1.57
C VAL A 52 4.02 13.60 0.15
N LEU A 53 3.33 13.07 -0.87
CA LEU A 53 3.62 13.38 -2.27
C LEU A 53 3.45 14.87 -2.53
N THR A 54 2.37 15.47 -2.07
CA THR A 54 2.07 16.91 -2.25
C THR A 54 3.16 17.78 -1.64
N THR A 55 3.55 17.48 -0.41
CA THR A 55 4.64 18.20 0.29
C THR A 55 5.97 18.02 -0.45
N THR A 56 6.25 16.81 -0.94
CA THR A 56 7.45 16.51 -1.73
C THR A 56 7.47 17.29 -3.04
N MET A 57 6.35 17.36 -3.76
CA MET A 57 6.22 18.15 -4.97
C MET A 57 6.49 19.63 -4.72
N GLN A 58 5.94 20.20 -3.65
CA GLN A 58 6.19 21.61 -3.29
C GLN A 58 7.68 21.87 -3.06
N MET A 59 8.38 20.99 -2.36
CA MET A 59 9.82 21.12 -2.15
C MET A 59 10.61 20.98 -3.46
N VAL A 60 10.27 20.00 -4.30
CA VAL A 60 10.89 19.83 -5.62
C VAL A 60 10.65 21.06 -6.52
N SER A 61 9.48 21.67 -6.45
CA SER A 61 9.17 22.90 -7.19
C SER A 61 10.08 24.05 -6.78
N VAL A 62 10.39 24.19 -5.49
CA VAL A 62 11.31 25.21 -5.00
C VAL A 62 12.76 24.89 -5.38
N GLU A 63 13.16 23.62 -5.31
CA GLU A 63 14.57 23.22 -5.52
C GLU A 63 14.92 22.94 -6.99
N GLY A 64 13.93 22.80 -7.88
CA GLY A 64 14.14 22.45 -9.29
C GLY A 64 14.25 20.96 -9.57
N GLY A 65 14.16 20.11 -8.55
CA GLY A 65 14.31 18.66 -8.71
C GLY A 65 14.29 17.89 -7.40
N LEU A 66 14.40 16.57 -7.51
CA LEU A 66 14.58 15.67 -6.38
C LEU A 66 16.05 15.72 -5.94
N THR A 67 16.34 16.48 -4.88
CA THR A 67 17.68 16.55 -4.27
C THR A 67 17.80 15.58 -3.09
N ASP A 68 19.02 15.43 -2.54
CA ASP A 68 19.22 14.66 -1.30
C ASP A 68 18.45 15.26 -0.12
N ARG A 69 18.33 16.59 -0.08
CA ARG A 69 17.55 17.30 0.93
C ARG A 69 16.07 16.99 0.81
N VAL A 70 15.50 17.11 -0.39
CA VAL A 70 14.09 16.76 -0.63
C VAL A 70 13.83 15.31 -0.23
N GLN A 71 14.70 14.37 -0.66
CA GLN A 71 14.55 12.96 -0.30
C GLN A 71 14.53 12.76 1.22
N ASN A 72 15.46 13.38 1.94
CA ASN A 72 15.54 13.26 3.40
C ASN A 72 14.27 13.76 4.08
N ILE A 73 13.79 14.96 3.70
CA ILE A 73 12.56 15.53 4.26
C ILE A 73 11.34 14.67 3.88
N THR A 74 11.29 14.08 2.69
CA THR A 74 10.22 13.14 2.33
C THR A 74 10.19 11.93 3.27
N PHE A 75 11.34 11.36 3.63
CA PHE A 75 11.40 10.25 4.61
C PHE A 75 11.03 10.70 6.03
N GLU A 76 11.41 11.91 6.44
CA GLU A 76 10.96 12.49 7.72
C GLU A 76 9.45 12.69 7.75
N ASN A 77 8.84 13.13 6.64
CA ASN A 77 7.39 13.28 6.52
C ASN A 77 6.66 11.93 6.56
N LEU A 78 7.22 10.88 5.92
CA LEU A 78 6.70 9.52 6.04
C LEU A 78 6.70 9.04 7.49
N GLU A 79 7.74 9.38 8.26
CA GLU A 79 7.84 9.04 9.68
C GLU A 79 6.81 9.83 10.52
N ALA A 80 6.75 11.14 10.32
CA ALA A 80 5.83 12.03 11.04
C ALA A 80 4.35 11.67 10.80
N LYS A 81 4.02 11.17 9.61
CA LYS A 81 2.68 10.68 9.26
C LYS A 81 2.40 9.25 9.74
N GLY A 82 3.36 8.61 10.42
CA GLY A 82 3.23 7.25 10.96
C GLY A 82 3.23 6.15 9.89
N LEU A 83 3.67 6.47 8.67
CA LEU A 83 3.77 5.49 7.58
C LEU A 83 5.01 4.61 7.74
N ILE A 84 6.09 5.13 8.34
CA ILE A 84 7.25 4.34 8.75
C ILE A 84 7.46 4.43 10.28
N PRO A 85 8.14 3.45 10.90
CA PRO A 85 8.36 3.46 12.34
C PRO A 85 9.22 4.67 12.78
N PRO A 86 9.04 5.15 14.03
CA PRO A 86 9.84 6.26 14.55
C PRO A 86 11.32 5.88 14.63
N GLY A 87 12.19 6.84 14.29
CA GLY A 87 13.64 6.68 14.18
C GLY A 87 14.12 5.88 12.97
N LYS A 88 13.25 5.65 11.97
CA LYS A 88 13.58 4.83 10.78
C LYS A 88 13.68 5.61 9.46
N SER A 89 13.48 6.93 9.46
CA SER A 89 13.68 7.79 8.28
C SER A 89 15.07 7.68 7.63
N THR A 90 16.11 7.29 8.37
CA THR A 90 17.48 7.08 7.86
C THR A 90 17.87 5.62 7.68
N ASP A 91 16.99 4.67 8.04
CA ASP A 91 17.30 3.23 7.97
C ASP A 91 17.44 2.79 6.50
N PRO A 92 18.61 2.24 6.09
CA PRO A 92 18.83 1.80 4.72
C PRO A 92 17.86 0.72 4.24
N ALA A 93 17.30 -0.10 5.14
CA ALA A 93 16.31 -1.11 4.78
C ALA A 93 14.97 -0.47 4.40
N VAL A 94 14.52 0.53 5.17
CA VAL A 94 13.29 1.28 4.89
C VAL A 94 13.44 2.10 3.61
N ARG A 95 14.58 2.78 3.45
CA ARG A 95 14.88 3.57 2.24
C ARG A 95 14.99 2.74 0.97
N ARG A 96 15.36 1.45 1.08
CA ARG A 96 15.36 0.53 -0.06
C ARG A 96 13.97 -0.03 -0.38
N ALA A 97 13.10 -0.12 0.63
CA ALA A 97 11.73 -0.61 0.44
C ALA A 97 10.81 0.43 -0.22
N ILE A 98 11.07 1.72 0.02
CA ILE A 98 10.28 2.84 -0.54
C ILE A 98 11.07 3.48 -1.67
N THR A 99 10.52 3.49 -2.88
CA THR A 99 11.18 4.11 -4.04
C THR A 99 10.62 5.49 -4.29
N ILE A 100 11.48 6.50 -4.36
CA ILE A 100 11.15 7.86 -4.80
C ILE A 100 11.93 8.12 -6.09
N SER A 101 11.21 8.35 -7.18
CA SER A 101 11.78 8.59 -8.51
C SER A 101 11.28 9.90 -9.10
N SER A 102 12.14 10.58 -9.85
CA SER A 102 11.82 11.81 -10.57
C SER A 102 12.53 11.87 -11.91
N ASN A 103 11.97 12.59 -12.88
CA ASN A 103 12.67 12.95 -14.13
C ASN A 103 13.66 14.12 -13.97
N ALA A 104 13.67 14.79 -12.81
CA ALA A 104 14.62 15.84 -12.43
C ALA A 104 15.41 15.41 -11.19
N ASP A 105 16.13 14.29 -11.30
CA ASP A 105 16.85 13.68 -10.18
C ASP A 105 18.25 14.29 -9.99
N ALA A 106 18.34 15.21 -9.03
CA ALA A 106 19.54 15.96 -8.69
C ALA A 106 20.23 15.44 -7.40
N ARG A 107 19.85 14.25 -6.93
CA ARG A 107 20.55 13.57 -5.81
C ARG A 107 22.03 13.36 -6.11
N ASN A 108 22.83 13.24 -5.07
CA ASN A 108 24.30 13.18 -5.13
C ASN A 108 24.93 14.40 -5.83
N GLY A 109 24.26 15.56 -5.78
CA GLY A 109 24.77 16.82 -6.36
C GLY A 109 24.67 16.92 -7.88
N ASN A 110 23.83 16.14 -8.55
CA ASN A 110 23.63 16.21 -10.00
C ASN A 110 22.79 17.42 -10.43
N THR A 111 23.35 18.63 -10.31
CA THR A 111 22.63 19.88 -10.60
C THR A 111 22.22 20.03 -12.07
N SER A 112 22.85 19.31 -13.00
CA SER A 112 22.45 19.31 -14.41
C SER A 112 21.09 18.64 -14.69
N ALA A 113 20.57 17.86 -13.74
CA ALA A 113 19.24 17.26 -13.85
C ALA A 113 18.12 18.17 -13.34
N LEU A 114 18.45 19.33 -12.75
CA LEU A 114 17.46 20.30 -12.30
C LEU A 114 16.71 20.85 -13.51
N LYS A 115 15.41 21.07 -13.32
CA LYS A 115 14.51 21.64 -14.32
C LYS A 115 13.84 22.87 -13.74
N TYR A 116 13.79 23.94 -14.53
CA TYR A 116 13.17 25.21 -14.16
C TYR A 116 12.14 25.63 -15.20
N ARG A 117 11.27 26.58 -14.81
CA ARG A 117 10.19 27.09 -15.67
C ARG A 117 10.61 27.52 -17.08
N ASP A 118 11.83 28.02 -17.23
CA ASP A 118 12.35 28.55 -18.49
C ASP A 118 12.96 27.48 -19.41
N ASP A 119 13.05 26.22 -18.93
CA ASP A 119 13.58 25.11 -19.73
C ASP A 119 12.58 24.64 -20.79
N ALA A 120 13.09 23.99 -21.84
CA ALA A 120 12.26 23.47 -22.93
C ALA A 120 11.23 22.41 -22.47
N ASP A 121 11.55 21.65 -21.42
CA ASP A 121 10.63 20.72 -20.75
C ASP A 121 10.68 20.94 -19.23
N PRO A 122 9.94 21.94 -18.72
CA PRO A 122 10.03 22.42 -17.33
C PRO A 122 9.27 21.52 -16.35
N LYS A 123 8.59 20.47 -16.85
CA LYS A 123 7.74 19.61 -16.04
C LYS A 123 8.58 18.64 -15.22
N ILE A 124 8.42 18.69 -13.90
CA ILE A 124 9.00 17.72 -12.98
C ILE A 124 7.93 16.71 -12.58
N SER A 125 8.19 15.44 -12.83
CA SER A 125 7.37 14.32 -12.36
C SER A 125 8.00 13.69 -11.13
N ILE A 126 7.16 13.28 -10.18
CA ILE A 126 7.58 12.53 -8.99
C ILE A 126 6.66 11.33 -8.84
N GLU A 127 7.26 10.19 -8.51
CA GLU A 127 6.56 8.96 -8.16
C GLU A 127 7.11 8.43 -6.83
N ILE A 128 6.19 8.15 -5.90
CA ILE A 128 6.48 7.45 -4.65
C ILE A 128 5.84 6.07 -4.73
N ARG A 129 6.67 5.03 -4.62
CA ARG A 129 6.24 3.63 -4.52
C ARG A 129 6.44 3.14 -3.10
N TYR A 130 5.32 2.90 -2.41
CA TYR A 130 5.29 2.47 -1.02
C TYR A 130 4.86 0.98 -0.94
N PRO A 131 5.56 0.12 -0.18
CA PRO A 131 5.28 -1.31 -0.16
C PRO A 131 3.89 -1.64 0.39
N ALA A 132 3.17 -2.55 -0.29
CA ALA A 132 1.80 -2.98 0.02
C ALA A 132 1.68 -4.50 0.25
N ASP A 133 2.80 -5.20 0.36
CA ASP A 133 2.82 -6.66 0.49
C ASP A 133 2.12 -7.16 1.75
N SER A 134 2.07 -6.35 2.82
CA SER A 134 1.43 -6.73 4.08
C SER A 134 -0.08 -6.78 3.96
N GLU A 135 -0.67 -5.78 3.30
CA GLU A 135 -2.08 -5.65 2.99
C GLU A 135 -2.52 -6.74 2.01
N VAL A 136 -1.70 -6.99 0.99
CA VAL A 136 -1.93 -8.09 0.04
C VAL A 136 -1.90 -9.45 0.73
N LYS A 137 -0.97 -9.69 1.66
CA LYS A 137 -0.95 -10.92 2.47
C LYS A 137 -2.20 -11.04 3.33
N PHE A 138 -2.66 -9.96 3.93
CA PHE A 138 -3.87 -9.94 4.74
C PHE A 138 -5.12 -10.29 3.91
N ILE A 139 -5.33 -9.62 2.77
CA ILE A 139 -6.48 -9.87 1.89
C ILE A 139 -6.46 -11.32 1.40
N ASN A 140 -5.31 -11.83 0.96
CA ASN A 140 -5.18 -13.22 0.55
C ASN A 140 -5.40 -14.21 1.71
N GLY A 141 -5.03 -13.84 2.94
CA GLY A 141 -5.34 -14.61 4.15
C GLY A 141 -6.84 -14.75 4.36
N LEU A 142 -7.57 -13.63 4.29
CA LEU A 142 -9.04 -13.62 4.36
C LEU A 142 -9.66 -14.45 3.23
N SER A 143 -9.17 -14.32 2.00
CA SER A 143 -9.65 -15.12 0.87
C SER A 143 -9.48 -16.62 1.09
N LYS A 144 -8.37 -17.06 1.68
CA LYS A 144 -8.16 -18.48 2.02
C LYS A 144 -9.15 -18.97 3.07
N MET A 145 -9.49 -18.14 4.06
CA MET A 145 -10.46 -18.49 5.10
C MET A 145 -11.87 -18.73 4.52
N ILE A 146 -12.24 -18.03 3.44
CA ILE A 146 -13.53 -18.21 2.74
C ILE A 146 -13.47 -19.25 1.60
N GLY A 147 -12.38 -20.04 1.53
CA GLY A 147 -12.27 -21.18 0.60
C GLY A 147 -11.51 -20.90 -0.70
N ALA A 148 -10.86 -19.75 -0.86
CA ALA A 148 -10.01 -19.51 -2.02
C ALA A 148 -8.77 -20.42 -1.98
N ASN A 149 -8.51 -21.13 -3.08
CA ASN A 149 -7.29 -21.91 -3.28
C ASN A 149 -6.22 -21.06 -3.99
N LYS A 150 -5.01 -21.60 -4.18
CA LYS A 150 -3.90 -20.87 -4.84
C LYS A 150 -4.24 -20.36 -6.25
N ALA A 151 -5.19 -20.98 -6.95
CA ALA A 151 -5.60 -20.56 -8.29
C ALA A 151 -6.56 -19.36 -8.27
N ASN A 152 -7.27 -19.15 -7.16
CA ASN A 152 -8.35 -18.17 -7.04
C ASN A 152 -8.04 -17.07 -5.99
N LEU A 153 -6.77 -16.87 -5.64
CA LEU A 153 -6.38 -15.75 -4.79
C LEU A 153 -6.54 -14.43 -5.56
N PRO A 154 -7.11 -13.38 -4.92
CA PRO A 154 -7.31 -12.09 -5.59
C PRO A 154 -5.98 -11.44 -5.98
N PHE A 155 -4.92 -11.67 -5.21
CA PHE A 155 -3.60 -11.14 -5.49
C PHE A 155 -2.56 -12.26 -5.48
N ARG A 156 -1.68 -12.26 -6.48
CA ARG A 156 -0.55 -13.20 -6.50
C ARG A 156 0.41 -12.86 -5.37
N VAL A 157 0.67 -13.84 -4.50
CA VAL A 157 1.70 -13.74 -3.45
C VAL A 157 2.95 -14.45 -3.94
N ALA A 158 4.11 -13.84 -3.76
CA ALA A 158 5.40 -14.43 -4.07
C ALA A 158 5.58 -15.78 -3.33
N ASN A 159 5.41 -16.89 -4.06
CA ASN A 159 6.05 -18.16 -3.71
C ASN A 159 7.25 -18.30 -4.67
N GLY A 160 8.33 -17.56 -4.39
CA GLY A 160 9.58 -17.64 -5.15
C GLY A 160 9.62 -16.88 -6.48
N THR A 161 8.63 -16.05 -6.81
CA THR A 161 8.65 -15.15 -7.98
C THR A 161 8.46 -13.69 -7.56
N GLN A 162 9.17 -12.80 -8.28
CA GLN A 162 9.47 -11.38 -8.02
C GLN A 162 8.27 -10.40 -7.95
N VAL A 163 7.07 -10.85 -7.58
CA VAL A 163 5.89 -9.96 -7.52
C VAL A 163 5.85 -9.27 -6.16
N GLN A 164 6.30 -8.01 -6.14
CA GLN A 164 6.14 -7.08 -5.01
C GLN A 164 5.02 -6.10 -5.34
N TRP A 165 4.13 -5.88 -4.37
CA TRP A 165 3.02 -4.95 -4.49
C TRP A 165 3.36 -3.60 -3.88
N PHE A 166 2.94 -2.52 -4.54
CA PHE A 166 3.19 -1.16 -4.09
C PHE A 166 1.95 -0.30 -4.29
N TYR A 167 1.70 0.61 -3.34
CA TYR A 167 0.97 1.83 -3.62
C TYR A 167 1.88 2.72 -4.48
N SER A 168 1.37 3.19 -5.61
CA SER A 168 2.11 4.03 -6.55
C SER A 168 1.37 5.35 -6.72
N LEU A 169 1.94 6.41 -6.14
CA LEU A 169 1.40 7.75 -6.25
C LEU A 169 2.30 8.59 -7.15
N LYS A 170 1.69 9.25 -8.14
CA LYS A 170 2.40 10.03 -9.15
C LYS A 170 1.82 11.42 -9.21
N GLY A 171 2.70 12.41 -9.30
CA GLY A 171 2.32 13.81 -9.45
C GLY A 171 3.29 14.54 -10.36
N TYR A 172 2.91 15.77 -10.74
CA TYR A 172 3.77 16.65 -11.52
C TYR A 172 3.65 18.08 -11.02
N ILE A 173 4.75 18.82 -11.15
CA ILE A 173 4.82 20.23 -10.78
C ILE A 173 5.80 20.97 -11.69
N LEU A 174 5.69 22.30 -11.71
CA LEU A 174 6.66 23.18 -12.35
C LEU A 174 7.54 23.78 -11.27
N SER A 175 8.83 23.99 -11.56
CA SER A 175 9.73 24.68 -10.65
C SER A 175 9.83 26.17 -10.96
N GLU A 176 9.90 27.00 -9.92
CA GLU A 176 10.24 28.41 -10.05
C GLU A 176 11.75 28.60 -9.86
N LYS A 177 12.39 29.37 -10.75
CA LYS A 177 13.79 29.76 -10.56
C LYS A 177 13.86 30.92 -9.58
N ILE A 178 14.22 30.63 -8.33
CA ILE A 178 14.48 31.67 -7.33
C ILE A 178 15.91 32.18 -7.55
N ASN A 179 16.05 33.34 -8.20
CA ASN A 179 17.34 34.06 -8.21
C ASN A 179 17.53 34.70 -6.83
N TYR A 180 18.50 34.20 -6.06
CA TYR A 180 18.99 34.84 -4.84
C TYR A 180 19.96 35.98 -5.13
#